data_AF-A0A9P6SVB8-F1
#
_entry.id   AF-A0A9P6SVB8-F1
#
_cell.length_a   1.000
_cell.length_b   1.000
_cell.length_c   1.000
_cell.angle_alpha   90.00
_cell.angle_beta   90.00
_cell.angle_gamma   90.00
#
_symmetry.space_group_name_H-M   'P 1'
#
loop_
_entity.id
_entity.type
_entity.pdbx_description
1 polymer ?
#
loop_
_entity_poly.entity_id
_entity_poly.type
_entity_poly.pdbx_seq_one_letter_code
_entity_poly.pdbx_strand_id
1 'polypeptide(L)'
;MATTNIVADFDAWQAALFAVLIKATKASNAVPAGDVAFYRTLDRSFASDMNEASSTTLDLCNRLLQQASGSTAEQLVNGDDVNDRFDIVVDVVDNMLEKVDIAMEEMKGLRKKVGSVIPQSAPIIASAKGDKLEYKLIHAQNIARPQVRFPDAVDNSSVRFIRKITYKPNAKVDLNYGMETVDGDSSQELVAQPHPYEYEISHLEYPQHMFEQIPEQLYTPFDTTSLIWVDTEEVLKDMCRTLEIQREIAIDLEHHSYRSFQGFSCLMQISTRDQDYVVDTLELRGSLHLLNQSFTDPKIVKVLHGAESDIIWLQRDFGVYIVNMFDTYHASKLLEFGAHSLAYLLKYFVDFDADKKYQLADWRIRPLPKEMLLYARADTHFLLYIYD
;
A
#
# COMPACT_ATOMS: atom_id res chain seq x y z
N MET A 1 -5.44 22.87 -6.37
CA MET A 1 -4.34 23.38 -7.21
C MET A 1 -3.61 24.48 -6.45
N ALA A 2 -2.52 24.12 -5.78
CA ALA A 2 -1.42 25.02 -5.46
C ALA A 2 -0.22 24.10 -5.23
N THR A 3 0.38 23.61 -6.31
CA THR A 3 1.77 23.17 -6.29
C THR A 3 2.59 24.44 -6.05
N THR A 4 2.68 24.85 -4.78
CA THR A 4 3.69 25.81 -4.34
C THR A 4 5.01 25.25 -4.83
N ASN A 5 5.70 26.07 -5.60
CA ASN A 5 6.82 25.68 -6.43
C ASN A 5 8.02 25.37 -5.52
N ILE A 6 8.05 24.17 -4.91
CA ILE A 6 9.06 23.71 -3.96
C ILE A 6 10.47 23.89 -4.56
N VAL A 7 10.59 23.74 -5.88
CA VAL A 7 11.84 23.96 -6.61
C VAL A 7 12.28 25.43 -6.60
N ALA A 8 11.35 26.38 -6.76
CA ALA A 8 11.66 27.81 -6.77
C ALA A 8 12.07 28.33 -5.38
N ASP A 9 11.53 27.73 -4.31
CA ASP A 9 11.93 28.05 -2.92
C ASP A 9 13.25 27.37 -2.54
N PHE A 10 13.48 26.14 -3.03
CA PHE A 10 14.72 25.41 -2.81
C PHE A 10 15.93 26.09 -3.48
N ASP A 11 15.82 26.56 -4.72
CA ASP A 11 16.93 27.23 -5.42
C ASP A 11 17.36 28.52 -4.68
N ALA A 12 16.38 29.29 -4.20
CA ALA A 12 16.62 30.50 -3.42
C ALA A 12 17.26 30.19 -2.06
N TRP A 13 16.75 29.16 -1.37
CA TRP A 13 17.31 28.66 -0.11
C TRP A 13 18.74 28.14 -0.30
N GLN A 14 19.00 27.35 -1.35
CA GLN A 14 20.31 26.81 -1.69
C GLN A 14 21.30 27.94 -1.96
N ALA A 15 20.93 28.94 -2.77
CA ALA A 15 21.80 30.08 -3.08
C ALA A 15 22.18 30.87 -1.80
N ALA A 16 21.22 31.10 -0.90
CA ALA A 16 21.47 31.75 0.37
C ALA A 16 22.41 30.92 1.27
N LEU A 17 22.18 29.60 1.37
CA LEU A 17 23.01 28.69 2.14
C LEU A 17 24.46 28.66 1.63
N PHE A 18 24.66 28.51 0.32
CA PHE A 18 26.00 28.52 -0.29
C PHE A 18 26.73 29.85 -0.07
N ALA A 19 26.03 30.98 -0.13
CA ALA A 19 26.63 32.29 0.13
C ALA A 19 27.16 32.43 1.57
N VAL A 20 26.43 31.88 2.56
CA VAL A 20 26.88 31.85 3.96
C VAL A 20 28.04 30.87 4.13
N LEU A 21 27.95 29.67 3.55
CA LEU A 21 29.00 28.65 3.61
C LEU A 21 30.33 29.17 3.05
N ILE A 22 30.31 29.82 1.89
CA ILE A 22 31.51 30.42 1.27
C ILE A 22 32.15 31.47 2.20
N LYS A 23 31.35 32.30 2.89
CA LYS A 23 31.87 33.26 3.86
C LYS A 23 32.54 32.57 5.04
N ALA A 24 31.90 31.53 5.58
CA ALA A 24 32.46 30.74 6.68
C ALA A 24 33.77 30.05 6.28
N THR A 25 33.83 29.41 5.10
CA THR A 25 35.06 28.78 4.57
C THR A 25 36.18 29.81 4.37
N LYS A 26 35.86 31.01 3.85
CA LYS A 26 36.85 32.09 3.71
C LYS A 26 37.37 32.56 5.06
N ALA A 27 36.51 32.70 6.06
CA ALA A 27 36.92 33.06 7.42
C ALA A 27 37.80 31.98 8.06
N SER A 28 37.45 30.70 7.89
CA SER A 28 38.25 29.56 8.36
C SER A 28 39.64 29.54 7.70
N ASN A 29 39.73 29.73 6.38
CA ASN A 29 41.01 29.80 5.66
C ASN A 29 41.84 31.05 6.00
N ALA A 30 41.21 32.10 6.54
CA ALA A 30 41.89 33.31 6.98
C ALA A 30 42.47 33.19 8.39
N VAL A 31 42.14 32.12 9.13
CA VAL A 31 42.77 31.82 10.42
C VAL A 31 44.27 31.56 10.16
N PRO A 32 45.18 32.34 10.78
CA PRO A 32 46.61 32.18 10.54
C PRO A 32 47.09 30.77 10.93
N ALA A 33 47.84 30.11 10.04
CA ALA A 33 48.47 28.82 10.31
C ALA A 33 49.69 28.89 11.26
N GLY A 34 50.04 30.09 11.74
CA GLY A 34 51.17 30.33 12.67
C GLY A 34 50.86 29.91 14.12
N ASP A 35 51.68 30.35 15.08
CA ASP A 35 51.70 29.90 16.49
C ASP A 35 50.43 30.22 17.32
N VAL A 36 49.24 29.83 16.87
CA VAL A 36 47.96 29.93 17.60
C VAL A 36 48.09 29.23 18.97
N ALA A 37 48.83 28.12 19.02
CA ALA A 37 49.15 27.43 20.28
C ALA A 37 49.93 28.31 21.26
N PHE A 38 50.86 29.14 20.78
CA PHE A 38 51.60 30.08 21.62
C PHE A 38 50.70 31.21 22.12
N TYR A 39 49.88 31.81 21.27
CA TYR A 39 48.96 32.88 21.70
C TYR A 39 47.92 32.38 22.71
N ARG A 40 47.49 31.13 22.59
CA ARG A 40 46.61 30.47 23.57
C ARG A 40 47.25 30.31 24.96
N THR A 41 48.59 30.23 25.06
CA THR A 41 49.25 30.17 26.39
C THR A 41 49.46 31.56 27.00
N LEU A 42 49.54 32.60 26.16
CA LEU A 42 49.73 33.98 26.59
C LEU A 42 48.44 34.67 27.04
N ASP A 43 47.31 34.38 26.40
CA ASP A 43 46.01 35.00 26.72
C ASP A 43 44.93 33.94 26.95
N ARG A 44 44.43 33.90 28.19
CA ARG A 44 43.37 32.97 28.60
C ARG A 44 42.02 33.30 27.97
N SER A 45 41.73 34.57 27.69
CA SER A 45 40.46 34.98 27.07
C SER A 45 40.40 34.50 25.62
N PHE A 46 41.47 34.76 24.85
CA PHE A 46 41.62 34.23 23.49
C PHE A 46 41.55 32.70 23.42
N ALA A 47 42.15 31.98 24.37
CA ALA A 47 42.06 30.53 24.43
C ALA A 47 40.63 30.03 24.70
N SER A 48 39.86 30.75 25.51
CA SER A 48 38.45 30.45 25.78
C SER A 48 37.60 30.64 24.53
N ASP A 49 37.73 31.77 23.84
CA ASP A 49 36.95 32.07 22.63
C ASP A 49 37.23 31.05 21.52
N MET A 50 38.49 30.64 21.35
CA MET A 50 38.87 29.60 20.39
C MET A 50 38.31 28.22 20.74
N ASN A 51 38.24 27.87 22.03
CA ASN A 51 37.62 26.62 22.48
C ASN A 51 36.11 26.62 22.23
N GLU A 52 35.44 27.75 22.49
CA GLU A 52 34.02 27.90 22.23
C GLU A 52 33.72 27.75 20.73
N ALA A 53 34.46 28.46 19.87
CA ALA A 53 34.31 28.36 18.42
C ALA A 53 34.57 26.93 17.89
N SER A 54 35.59 26.25 18.42
CA SER A 54 35.88 24.85 18.07
C SER A 54 34.76 23.91 18.52
N SER A 55 34.22 24.10 19.72
CA SER A 55 33.13 23.30 20.27
C SER A 55 31.84 23.49 19.47
N THR A 56 31.48 24.73 19.13
CA THR A 56 30.31 25.03 18.30
C THR A 56 30.42 24.40 16.91
N THR A 57 31.61 24.46 16.30
CA THR A 57 31.85 23.86 14.98
C THR A 57 31.70 22.33 15.04
N LEU A 58 32.27 21.70 16.08
CA LEU A 58 32.19 20.27 16.28
C LEU A 58 30.75 19.78 16.54
N ASP A 59 29.99 20.51 17.35
CA ASP A 59 28.57 20.23 17.59
C ASP A 59 27.76 20.30 16.28
N LEU A 60 28.00 21.32 15.46
CA LEU A 60 27.36 21.44 14.15
C LEU A 60 27.69 20.24 13.24
N CYS A 61 28.96 19.83 13.19
CA CYS A 61 29.39 18.66 12.43
C CYS A 61 28.69 17.38 12.90
N ASN A 62 28.64 17.12 14.22
CA ASN A 62 27.97 15.95 14.78
C ASN A 62 26.46 15.96 14.47
N ARG A 63 25.81 17.12 14.55
CA ARG A 63 24.40 17.26 14.19
C ARG A 63 24.14 16.96 12.71
N LEU A 64 25.03 17.41 11.82
CA LEU A 64 24.93 17.11 10.38
C LEU A 64 25.13 15.60 10.11
N LEU A 65 26.11 14.98 10.75
CA LEU A 65 26.33 13.53 10.65
C LEU A 65 25.10 12.75 11.12
N GLN A 66 24.55 13.09 12.29
CA GLN A 66 23.36 12.45 12.84
C GLN A 66 22.13 12.58 11.92
N GLN A 67 21.95 13.73 11.27
CA GLN A 67 20.88 13.93 10.29
C GLN A 67 21.10 13.11 9.02
N ALA A 68 22.35 12.98 8.56
CA ALA A 68 22.68 12.27 7.32
C ALA A 68 22.66 10.74 7.47
N SER A 69 23.10 10.19 8.61
CA SER A 69 23.20 8.75 8.86
C SER A 69 22.13 8.19 9.81
N GLY A 70 21.28 9.03 10.38
CA GLY A 70 20.26 8.64 11.37
C GLY A 70 20.83 8.41 12.78
N SER A 71 20.04 7.75 13.63
CA SER A 71 20.28 7.59 15.09
C SER A 71 21.54 6.80 15.48
N THR A 72 22.27 6.23 14.52
CA THR A 72 23.42 5.33 14.74
C THR A 72 24.78 5.99 14.49
N ALA A 73 24.83 7.31 14.28
CA ALA A 73 26.08 8.04 14.05
C ALA A 73 26.96 8.04 15.30
N GLU A 74 28.21 7.57 15.19
CA GLU A 74 29.23 7.79 16.20
C GLU A 74 29.60 9.29 16.28
N GLN A 75 29.79 9.80 17.49
CA GLN A 75 30.09 11.23 17.72
C GLN A 75 31.60 11.49 17.82
N LEU A 76 32.03 12.59 17.21
CA LEU A 76 33.38 13.13 17.35
C LEU A 76 33.43 14.02 18.60
N VAL A 77 34.32 13.73 19.55
CA VAL A 77 34.31 14.38 20.88
C VAL A 77 35.27 15.57 20.94
N ASN A 78 36.36 15.54 20.18
CA ASN A 78 37.37 16.60 20.17
C ASN A 78 38.06 16.73 18.80
N GLY A 79 39.01 17.66 18.68
CA GLY A 79 39.75 17.89 17.44
C GLY A 79 40.68 16.74 17.04
N ASP A 80 41.17 15.94 17.99
CA ASP A 80 42.02 14.78 17.70
C ASP A 80 41.20 13.65 17.09
N ASP A 81 39.98 13.42 17.61
CA ASP A 81 39.00 12.50 17.05
C ASP A 81 38.65 12.84 15.59
N VAL A 82 38.57 14.13 15.24
CA VAL A 82 38.29 14.55 13.85
C VAL A 82 39.40 14.07 12.92
N ASN A 83 40.66 14.07 13.36
CA ASN A 83 41.79 13.61 12.55
C ASN A 83 41.88 12.09 12.53
N ASP A 84 41.71 11.45 13.69
CA ASP A 84 41.93 10.01 13.87
C ASP A 84 40.74 9.17 13.39
N ARG A 85 39.53 9.74 13.35
CA ARG A 85 38.28 9.05 13.01
C ARG A 85 37.52 9.75 11.88
N PHE A 86 38.24 10.40 10.97
CA PHE A 86 37.64 11.08 9.81
C PHE A 86 36.90 10.10 8.88
N ASP A 87 37.24 8.82 8.90
CA ASP A 87 36.58 7.76 8.11
C ASP A 87 35.06 7.70 8.35
N ILE A 88 34.58 8.05 9.56
CA ILE A 88 33.14 8.14 9.87
C ILE A 88 32.45 9.15 8.96
N VAL A 89 33.09 10.29 8.68
CA VAL A 89 32.54 11.32 7.80
C VAL A 89 32.54 10.83 6.36
N VAL A 90 33.61 10.15 5.94
CA VAL A 90 33.75 9.57 4.60
C VAL A 90 32.63 8.56 4.33
N ASP A 91 32.39 7.62 5.24
CA ASP A 91 31.35 6.61 5.10
C ASP A 91 29.96 7.23 4.92
N VAL A 92 29.64 8.28 5.69
CA VAL A 92 28.34 8.97 5.57
C VAL A 92 28.21 9.68 4.22
N VAL A 93 29.28 10.35 3.77
CA VAL A 93 29.29 11.03 2.47
C VAL A 93 29.17 10.04 1.33
N ASP A 94 29.88 8.91 1.37
CA ASP A 94 29.82 7.87 0.34
C ASP A 94 28.41 7.28 0.21
N ASN A 95 27.75 6.99 1.34
CA ASN A 95 26.35 6.56 1.36
C ASN A 95 25.40 7.61 0.77
N MET A 96 25.67 8.90 0.96
CA MET A 96 24.89 9.98 0.34
C MET A 96 25.13 10.07 -1.17
N LEU A 97 26.38 9.95 -1.61
CA LEU A 97 26.74 9.96 -3.03
C LEU A 97 26.13 8.77 -3.77
N GLU A 98 26.12 7.57 -3.17
CA GLU A 98 25.45 6.40 -3.75
C GLU A 98 23.95 6.64 -3.96
N LYS A 99 23.27 7.27 -3.00
CA LYS A 99 21.86 7.66 -3.16
C LYS A 99 21.66 8.68 -4.28
N VAL A 100 22.58 9.63 -4.42
CA VAL A 100 22.55 10.61 -5.52
C VAL A 100 22.75 9.92 -6.86
N ASP A 101 23.67 8.97 -6.95
CA ASP A 101 23.89 8.19 -8.17
C ASP A 101 22.63 7.37 -8.54
N ILE A 102 22.01 6.70 -7.57
CA ILE A 102 20.74 5.98 -7.76
C ILE A 102 19.65 6.93 -8.29
N ALA A 103 19.47 8.09 -7.66
CA ALA A 103 18.47 9.07 -8.08
C ALA A 103 18.77 9.68 -9.46
N MET A 104 20.04 9.92 -9.77
CA MET A 104 20.48 10.43 -11.07
C MET A 104 20.29 9.38 -12.18
N GLU A 105 20.54 8.10 -11.90
CA GLU A 105 20.25 7.00 -12.82
C GLU A 105 18.75 6.90 -13.12
N GLU A 106 17.90 7.09 -12.11
CA GLU A 106 16.45 7.15 -12.27
C GLU A 106 16.01 8.34 -13.14
N MET A 107 16.53 9.54 -12.89
CA MET A 107 16.17 10.76 -13.66
C MET A 107 16.67 10.74 -15.10
N LYS A 108 17.89 10.27 -15.35
CA LYS A 108 18.46 10.21 -16.70
C LYS A 108 17.85 9.10 -17.56
N GLY A 109 16.98 8.25 -16.98
CA GLY A 109 16.52 7.02 -17.62
C GLY A 109 17.67 6.09 -18.01
N LEU A 110 18.84 6.26 -17.36
CA LEU A 110 20.08 5.49 -17.54
C LEU A 110 20.19 4.31 -16.59
N ARG A 111 19.30 4.23 -15.59
CA ARG A 111 18.63 2.96 -15.38
C ARG A 111 18.03 2.65 -16.75
N LYS A 112 18.76 1.88 -17.59
CA LYS A 112 18.22 1.20 -18.79
C LYS A 112 16.78 0.98 -18.42
N LYS A 113 15.80 1.54 -19.16
CA LYS A 113 14.40 1.12 -18.99
C LYS A 113 14.51 -0.35 -18.63
N VAL A 114 14.13 -0.75 -17.41
CA VAL A 114 14.05 -2.17 -17.13
C VAL A 114 12.94 -2.58 -18.09
N GLY A 115 13.41 -3.08 -19.21
CA GLY A 115 12.98 -2.75 -20.58
C GLY A 115 13.93 -3.36 -21.61
N SER A 116 15.01 -4.01 -21.18
CA SER A 116 14.87 -5.47 -21.16
C SER A 116 14.13 -5.81 -19.89
N VAL A 117 12.79 -5.81 -19.92
CA VAL A 117 12.03 -6.61 -18.97
C VAL A 117 12.61 -7.97 -19.30
N ILE A 118 13.50 -8.51 -18.45
CA ILE A 118 13.74 -9.94 -18.55
C ILE A 118 12.33 -10.47 -18.35
N PRO A 119 11.69 -11.01 -19.41
CA PRO A 119 10.29 -11.37 -19.32
C PRO A 119 10.18 -12.23 -18.07
N GLN A 120 9.20 -11.90 -17.22
CA GLN A 120 8.97 -12.70 -16.02
C GLN A 120 9.02 -14.16 -16.45
N SER A 121 9.85 -14.96 -15.78
CA SER A 121 9.96 -16.35 -16.17
C SER A 121 8.57 -16.97 -16.11
N ALA A 122 8.29 -17.92 -16.99
CA ALA A 122 7.08 -18.72 -16.85
C ALA A 122 7.04 -19.25 -15.40
N PRO A 123 5.89 -19.14 -14.72
CA PRO A 123 5.79 -19.56 -13.33
C PRO A 123 6.14 -21.04 -13.23
N ILE A 124 7.10 -21.37 -12.37
CA ILE A 124 7.51 -22.75 -12.12
C ILE A 124 6.84 -23.21 -10.85
N ILE A 125 6.12 -24.32 -10.95
CA ILE A 125 5.55 -25.02 -9.80
C ILE A 125 6.59 -26.05 -9.34
N ALA A 126 7.37 -25.72 -8.32
CA ALA A 126 8.28 -26.66 -7.69
C ALA A 126 7.54 -27.41 -6.59
N SER A 127 7.35 -28.72 -6.73
CA SER A 127 6.86 -29.58 -5.65
C SER A 127 8.06 -30.21 -4.93
N ALA A 128 8.06 -30.14 -3.61
CA ALA A 128 8.98 -30.90 -2.79
C ALA A 128 8.21 -31.62 -1.69
N LYS A 129 8.45 -32.93 -1.59
CA LYS A 129 7.86 -33.82 -0.58
C LYS A 129 8.78 -33.82 0.64
N GLY A 130 8.36 -33.13 1.69
CA GLY A 130 8.87 -33.39 3.04
C GLY A 130 8.02 -34.44 3.75
N ASP A 131 8.61 -35.18 4.69
CA ASP A 131 7.99 -36.29 5.43
C ASP A 131 6.70 -35.97 6.20
N LYS A 132 6.26 -34.70 6.25
CA LYS A 132 5.00 -34.29 6.91
C LYS A 132 4.12 -33.31 6.13
N LEU A 133 4.62 -32.64 5.08
CA LEU A 133 3.88 -31.67 4.26
C LEU A 133 4.44 -31.63 2.84
N GLU A 134 3.57 -31.72 1.83
CA GLU A 134 3.92 -31.50 0.42
C GLU A 134 3.82 -29.99 0.12
N TYR A 135 4.96 -29.32 -0.06
CA TYR A 135 5.02 -27.90 -0.39
C TYR A 135 5.16 -27.73 -1.91
N LYS A 136 4.20 -27.03 -2.51
CA LYS A 136 4.32 -26.50 -3.89
C LYS A 136 4.68 -25.03 -3.78
N LEU A 137 5.93 -24.70 -4.12
CA LEU A 137 6.38 -23.32 -4.25
C LEU A 137 6.10 -22.87 -5.69
N ILE A 138 5.18 -21.94 -5.85
CA ILE A 138 5.03 -21.20 -7.10
C ILE A 138 6.00 -20.04 -7.05
N HIS A 139 7.02 -20.09 -7.90
CA HIS A 139 8.01 -19.04 -8.02
C HIS A 139 8.10 -18.59 -9.47
N ALA A 140 8.19 -17.27 -9.64
CA ALA A 140 8.60 -16.67 -10.90
C ALA A 140 9.77 -15.73 -10.62
N GLN A 141 10.78 -15.77 -11.48
CA GLN A 141 11.90 -14.84 -11.44
C GLN A 141 11.52 -13.56 -12.17
N ASN A 142 12.09 -12.43 -11.73
CA ASN A 142 11.94 -11.12 -12.36
C ASN A 142 10.49 -10.59 -12.40
N ILE A 143 9.70 -10.87 -11.36
CA ILE A 143 8.37 -10.26 -11.19
C ILE A 143 8.55 -8.74 -11.06
N ALA A 144 8.08 -8.00 -12.06
CA ALA A 144 8.14 -6.54 -12.07
C ALA A 144 7.33 -5.96 -10.90
N ARG A 145 7.71 -4.77 -10.43
CA ARG A 145 6.99 -4.06 -9.37
C ARG A 145 5.73 -3.40 -9.98
N PRO A 146 4.51 -3.93 -9.75
CA PRO A 146 3.31 -3.41 -10.41
C PRO A 146 3.03 -1.94 -10.07
N GLN A 147 3.46 -1.50 -8.87
CA GLN A 147 3.27 -0.12 -8.40
C GLN A 147 3.87 0.95 -9.32
N VAL A 148 4.86 0.60 -10.15
CA VAL A 148 5.47 1.54 -11.11
C VAL A 148 4.49 1.90 -12.25
N ARG A 149 3.46 1.08 -12.48
CA ARG A 149 2.43 1.29 -13.50
C ARG A 149 1.13 1.86 -12.94
N PHE A 150 1.04 2.07 -11.63
CA PHE A 150 -0.19 2.60 -11.03
C PHE A 150 -0.44 4.04 -11.52
N PRO A 151 -1.71 4.42 -11.76
CA PRO A 151 -2.05 5.78 -12.18
C PRO A 151 -1.79 6.79 -11.05
N ASP A 152 -1.95 6.36 -9.79
CA ASP A 152 -1.60 7.11 -8.59
C ASP A 152 -0.20 6.74 -8.09
N ALA A 153 0.63 7.75 -7.82
CA ALA A 153 1.93 7.54 -7.19
C ALA A 153 1.74 7.04 -5.75
N VAL A 154 2.57 6.07 -5.33
CA VAL A 154 2.53 5.54 -3.97
C VAL A 154 3.12 6.57 -3.00
N ASP A 155 2.30 7.11 -2.12
CA ASP A 155 2.70 7.94 -1.00
C ASP A 155 2.68 7.14 0.32
N ASN A 156 3.83 7.06 0.99
CA ASN A 156 3.97 6.41 2.31
C ASN A 156 4.28 7.44 3.42
N SER A 157 4.07 8.73 3.15
CA SER A 157 4.14 9.77 4.17
C SER A 157 3.11 9.50 5.27
N SER A 158 3.28 10.16 6.41
CA SER A 158 2.34 10.07 7.55
C SER A 158 1.10 10.93 7.37
N VAL A 159 0.81 11.41 6.14
CA VAL A 159 -0.39 12.19 5.84
C VAL A 159 -1.62 11.32 6.08
N ARG A 160 -2.68 11.91 6.65
CA ARG A 160 -3.93 11.19 6.89
C ARG A 160 -4.53 10.71 5.56
N PHE A 161 -5.21 9.57 5.60
CA PHE A 161 -5.88 9.03 4.43
C PHE A 161 -6.91 10.01 3.86
N ILE A 162 -6.79 10.27 2.55
CA ILE A 162 -7.76 11.04 1.78
C ILE A 162 -8.56 10.04 0.94
N ARG A 163 -9.88 10.11 1.03
CA ARG A 163 -10.76 9.23 0.27
C ARG A 163 -10.56 9.41 -1.24
N LYS A 164 -10.53 8.31 -1.99
CA LYS A 164 -10.34 8.31 -3.45
C LYS A 164 -11.63 8.52 -4.25
N ILE A 165 -12.79 8.37 -3.59
CA ILE A 165 -14.10 8.47 -4.24
C ILE A 165 -14.38 9.89 -4.74
N THR A 166 -14.83 9.96 -5.99
CA THR A 166 -15.22 11.21 -6.67
C THR A 166 -16.71 11.24 -7.00
N TYR A 167 -17.34 10.07 -7.13
CA TYR A 167 -18.76 9.89 -7.44
C TYR A 167 -19.38 8.88 -6.47
N LYS A 168 -20.53 9.23 -5.90
CA LYS A 168 -21.22 8.47 -4.85
C LYS A 168 -22.57 7.93 -5.37
N PRO A 169 -22.61 6.75 -6.03
CA PRO A 169 -23.87 6.12 -6.43
C PRO A 169 -24.71 5.69 -5.20
N ASN A 170 -26.02 5.49 -5.38
CA ASN A 170 -26.93 5.03 -4.32
C ASN A 170 -26.93 5.92 -3.05
N ALA A 171 -26.55 7.19 -3.19
CA ALA A 171 -26.43 8.13 -2.09
C ALA A 171 -27.80 8.49 -1.49
N LYS A 172 -27.90 8.41 -0.15
CA LYS A 172 -28.98 9.04 0.62
C LYS A 172 -28.59 10.45 1.08
N VAL A 173 -27.28 10.71 1.22
CA VAL A 173 -26.71 12.02 1.56
C VAL A 173 -25.55 12.37 0.63
N ASP A 174 -25.30 13.66 0.46
CA ASP A 174 -24.21 14.17 -0.39
C ASP A 174 -22.85 13.56 -0.02
N LEU A 175 -21.94 13.47 -1.01
CA LEU A 175 -20.60 12.92 -0.80
C LEU A 175 -19.82 13.65 0.31
N ASN A 176 -20.07 14.94 0.50
CA ASN A 176 -19.40 15.76 1.51
C ASN A 176 -20.18 15.86 2.82
N TYR A 177 -21.23 15.05 3.01
CA TYR A 177 -21.99 15.02 4.25
C TYR A 177 -21.09 14.71 5.46
N GLY A 178 -21.25 15.47 6.54
CA GLY A 178 -20.44 15.32 7.75
C GLY A 178 -19.02 15.87 7.65
N MET A 179 -18.60 16.43 6.50
CA MET A 179 -17.34 17.16 6.42
C MET A 179 -17.51 18.54 7.07
N GLU A 180 -16.64 18.87 8.03
CA GLU A 180 -16.59 20.20 8.60
C GLU A 180 -16.10 21.20 7.53
N THR A 181 -16.89 22.25 7.28
CA THR A 181 -16.47 23.37 6.44
C THR A 181 -15.50 24.22 7.25
N VAL A 182 -14.22 24.15 6.92
CA VAL A 182 -13.20 25.00 7.54
C VAL A 182 -13.34 26.41 6.94
N ASP A 183 -13.95 27.33 7.67
CA ASP A 183 -13.79 28.76 7.43
C ASP A 183 -12.30 29.09 7.56
N GLY A 184 -11.78 29.84 6.59
CA GLY A 184 -10.35 30.04 6.39
C GLY A 184 -9.59 30.35 7.68
N ASP A 185 -8.41 29.73 7.78
CA ASP A 185 -7.40 29.87 8.84
C ASP A 185 -7.40 28.78 9.93
N SER A 186 -7.22 27.51 9.55
CA SER A 186 -6.47 26.50 10.34
C SER A 186 -6.35 25.15 9.61
N SER A 187 -5.12 24.66 9.49
CA SER A 187 -4.69 23.26 9.23
C SER A 187 -5.73 22.28 8.65
N GLN A 188 -5.82 22.20 7.32
CA GLN A 188 -6.54 21.14 6.59
C GLN A 188 -6.04 19.71 6.92
N GLU A 189 -4.87 19.57 7.58
CA GLU A 189 -4.15 18.30 7.72
C GLU A 189 -4.57 17.43 8.92
N LEU A 190 -5.40 17.93 9.84
CA LEU A 190 -5.58 17.28 11.15
C LEU A 190 -6.93 16.57 11.38
N VAL A 191 -7.96 16.80 10.56
CA VAL A 191 -9.29 16.19 10.75
C VAL A 191 -9.41 14.91 9.90
N ALA A 192 -9.74 13.78 10.54
CA ALA A 192 -10.04 12.55 9.82
C ALA A 192 -11.30 12.75 8.97
N GLN A 193 -11.25 12.38 7.69
CA GLN A 193 -12.43 12.44 6.83
C GLN A 193 -13.44 11.35 7.26
N PRO A 194 -14.74 11.67 7.38
CA PRO A 194 -15.74 10.68 7.72
C PRO A 194 -15.90 9.65 6.60
N HIS A 195 -16.40 8.46 6.95
CA HIS A 195 -16.63 7.40 5.98
C HIS A 195 -17.76 7.83 5.02
N PRO A 196 -17.53 7.85 3.69
CA PRO A 196 -18.48 8.45 2.74
C PRO A 196 -19.88 7.83 2.72
N TYR A 197 -19.99 6.55 3.07
CA TYR A 197 -21.25 5.79 3.14
C TYR A 197 -21.71 5.49 4.57
N GLU A 198 -21.15 6.16 5.59
CA GLU A 198 -21.50 5.91 6.99
C GLU A 198 -23.01 6.06 7.25
N TYR A 199 -23.61 7.10 6.68
CA TYR A 199 -25.05 7.36 6.81
C TYR A 199 -25.86 6.23 6.17
N GLU A 200 -25.52 5.83 4.95
CA GLU A 200 -26.21 4.76 4.22
C GLU A 200 -26.12 3.40 4.94
N ILE A 201 -24.95 3.07 5.51
CA ILE A 201 -24.76 1.84 6.29
C ILE A 201 -25.58 1.88 7.58
N SER A 202 -25.55 3.01 8.29
CA SER A 202 -26.24 3.15 9.59
C SER A 202 -27.77 3.23 9.46
N HIS A 203 -28.26 3.68 8.30
CA HIS A 203 -29.69 3.81 7.98
C HIS A 203 -30.09 2.86 6.84
N LEU A 204 -29.47 1.68 6.81
CA LEU A 204 -29.73 0.66 5.82
C LEU A 204 -31.13 0.05 6.04
N GLU A 205 -31.94 0.05 4.98
CA GLU A 205 -33.18 -0.71 4.92
C GLU A 205 -32.89 -2.00 4.18
N TYR A 206 -32.84 -3.11 4.91
CA TYR A 206 -32.57 -4.41 4.34
C TYR A 206 -33.72 -4.88 3.44
N PRO A 207 -33.41 -5.50 2.28
CA PRO A 207 -34.41 -6.16 1.47
C PRO A 207 -35.20 -7.21 2.24
N GLN A 208 -36.53 -7.25 2.06
CA GLN A 208 -37.41 -8.14 2.81
C GLN A 208 -37.01 -9.63 2.68
N HIS A 209 -36.53 -10.03 1.51
CA HIS A 209 -36.14 -11.41 1.23
C HIS A 209 -35.03 -11.94 2.17
N MET A 210 -34.21 -11.06 2.77
CA MET A 210 -33.17 -11.46 3.72
C MET A 210 -33.72 -11.96 5.07
N PHE A 211 -34.99 -11.69 5.36
CA PHE A 211 -35.68 -12.14 6.57
C PHE A 211 -36.68 -13.27 6.30
N GLU A 212 -36.76 -13.72 5.06
CA GLU A 212 -37.61 -14.81 4.64
C GLU A 212 -36.78 -16.09 4.54
N GLN A 213 -37.35 -17.22 4.94
CA GLN A 213 -36.68 -18.50 4.78
C GLN A 213 -36.81 -18.94 3.32
N ILE A 214 -35.73 -18.80 2.56
CA ILE A 214 -35.63 -19.18 1.16
C ILE A 214 -34.89 -20.52 1.10
N PRO A 215 -35.35 -21.51 0.29
CA PRO A 215 -34.59 -22.73 0.08
C PRO A 215 -33.21 -22.45 -0.50
N GLU A 216 -32.21 -23.19 -0.05
CA GLU A 216 -30.83 -23.02 -0.48
C GLU A 216 -30.67 -23.28 -1.99
N GLN A 217 -29.97 -22.37 -2.67
CA GLN A 217 -29.67 -22.56 -4.09
C GLN A 217 -28.31 -23.23 -4.24
N LEU A 218 -28.33 -24.50 -4.67
CA LEU A 218 -27.12 -25.26 -4.96
C LEU A 218 -26.22 -24.51 -5.96
N TYR A 219 -24.92 -24.51 -5.66
CA TYR A 219 -23.89 -24.01 -6.56
C TYR A 219 -23.83 -24.84 -7.84
N THR A 220 -23.40 -24.20 -8.93
CA THR A 220 -23.20 -24.88 -10.22
C THR A 220 -21.81 -25.53 -10.25
N PRO A 221 -21.63 -26.74 -10.82
CA PRO A 221 -20.29 -27.36 -10.86
C PRO A 221 -19.26 -26.51 -11.64
N PHE A 222 -18.02 -26.45 -11.14
CA PHE A 222 -16.90 -25.70 -11.74
C PHE A 222 -16.76 -25.82 -13.27
N ASP A 223 -16.97 -27.02 -13.81
CA ASP A 223 -16.81 -27.32 -15.24
C ASP A 223 -17.90 -26.66 -16.11
N THR A 224 -19.04 -26.36 -15.51
CA THR A 224 -20.22 -25.79 -16.19
C THR A 224 -20.40 -24.30 -15.91
N THR A 225 -19.88 -23.82 -14.78
CA THR A 225 -19.95 -22.42 -14.39
C THR A 225 -18.92 -21.61 -15.18
N SER A 226 -19.35 -20.49 -15.77
CA SER A 226 -18.47 -19.62 -16.53
C SER A 226 -17.44 -18.96 -15.62
N LEU A 227 -16.15 -19.02 -16.00
CA LEU A 227 -15.07 -18.30 -15.34
C LEU A 227 -14.56 -17.20 -16.27
N ILE A 228 -14.70 -15.94 -15.85
CA ILE A 228 -14.36 -14.77 -16.64
C ILE A 228 -13.16 -14.07 -16.00
N TRP A 229 -12.07 -13.96 -16.77
CA TRP A 229 -10.91 -13.14 -16.40
C TRP A 229 -11.16 -11.69 -16.82
N VAL A 230 -11.04 -10.76 -15.87
CA VAL A 230 -11.37 -9.34 -16.07
C VAL A 230 -10.10 -8.51 -15.92
N ASP A 231 -9.46 -8.15 -17.03
CA ASP A 231 -8.23 -7.35 -17.08
C ASP A 231 -8.33 -6.12 -17.99
N THR A 232 -9.49 -5.89 -18.61
CA THR A 232 -9.77 -4.73 -19.46
C THR A 232 -10.99 -3.98 -18.95
N GLU A 233 -11.02 -2.67 -19.20
CA GLU A 233 -12.12 -1.81 -18.73
C GLU A 233 -13.44 -2.17 -19.41
N GLU A 234 -13.42 -2.65 -20.65
CA GLU A 234 -14.58 -3.13 -21.38
C GLU A 234 -15.22 -4.33 -20.68
N VAL A 235 -14.42 -5.35 -20.34
CA VAL A 235 -14.89 -6.55 -19.64
C VAL A 235 -15.34 -6.19 -18.22
N LEU A 236 -14.67 -5.25 -17.55
CA LEU A 236 -15.10 -4.72 -16.25
C LEU A 236 -16.50 -4.08 -16.33
N LYS A 237 -16.76 -3.27 -17.37
CA LYS A 237 -18.08 -2.65 -17.57
C LYS A 237 -19.17 -3.67 -17.89
N ASP A 238 -18.85 -4.72 -18.64
CA ASP A 238 -19.77 -5.82 -18.89
C ASP A 238 -20.10 -6.57 -17.60
N MET A 239 -19.08 -6.89 -16.79
CA MET A 239 -19.26 -7.47 -15.45
C MET A 239 -20.12 -6.58 -14.57
N CYS A 240 -19.84 -5.28 -14.46
CA CYS A 240 -20.65 -4.36 -13.64
C CYS A 240 -22.14 -4.41 -14.01
N ARG A 241 -22.47 -4.41 -15.31
CA ARG A 241 -23.85 -4.53 -15.79
C ARG A 241 -24.50 -5.85 -15.36
N THR A 242 -23.75 -6.95 -15.34
CA THR A 242 -24.24 -8.23 -14.81
C THR A 242 -24.45 -8.19 -13.31
N LEU A 243 -23.55 -7.56 -12.55
CA LEU A 243 -23.65 -7.47 -11.09
C LEU A 243 -24.84 -6.59 -10.65
N GLU A 244 -25.15 -5.52 -11.39
CA GLU A 244 -26.25 -4.59 -11.08
C GLU A 244 -27.65 -5.22 -11.11
N ILE A 245 -27.83 -6.35 -11.78
CA ILE A 245 -29.11 -7.07 -11.84
C ILE A 245 -29.22 -8.23 -10.83
N GLN A 246 -28.16 -8.50 -10.07
CA GLN A 246 -28.15 -9.58 -9.09
C GLN A 246 -28.87 -9.17 -7.81
N ARG A 247 -29.35 -10.16 -7.06
CA ARG A 247 -29.86 -9.98 -5.69
C ARG A 247 -28.76 -10.11 -4.65
N GLU A 248 -27.76 -10.95 -4.92
CA GLU A 248 -26.61 -11.17 -4.07
C GLU A 248 -25.37 -11.51 -4.90
N ILE A 249 -24.21 -11.11 -4.39
CA ILE A 249 -22.89 -11.38 -4.99
C ILE A 249 -21.92 -11.75 -3.88
N ALA A 250 -21.05 -12.73 -4.12
CA ALA A 250 -19.95 -13.09 -3.23
C ALA A 250 -18.68 -12.36 -3.66
N ILE A 251 -17.88 -11.88 -2.70
CA ILE A 251 -16.65 -11.12 -2.98
C ILE A 251 -15.51 -11.63 -2.08
N ASP A 252 -14.31 -11.70 -2.64
CA ASP A 252 -13.06 -11.91 -1.90
C ASP A 252 -11.89 -11.14 -2.55
N LEU A 253 -10.77 -11.01 -1.84
CA LEU A 253 -9.56 -10.35 -2.31
C LEU A 253 -8.29 -11.15 -2.01
N GLU A 254 -7.31 -11.00 -2.91
CA GLU A 254 -5.94 -11.40 -2.63
C GLU A 254 -5.04 -10.18 -2.41
N HIS A 255 -4.30 -10.16 -1.31
CA HIS A 255 -3.44 -9.04 -0.92
C HIS A 255 -1.97 -9.42 -0.86
N HIS A 256 -1.11 -8.49 -1.26
CA HIS A 256 0.34 -8.64 -1.14
C HIS A 256 0.97 -7.52 -0.30
N SER A 257 1.62 -7.90 0.79
CA SER A 257 2.31 -6.98 1.71
C SER A 257 3.84 -7.12 1.71
N TYR A 258 4.41 -8.21 1.19
CA TYR A 258 5.83 -8.50 1.35
C TYR A 258 6.78 -7.53 0.59
N ARG A 259 6.37 -7.01 -0.56
CA ARG A 259 7.13 -6.06 -1.39
C ARG A 259 6.47 -4.67 -1.46
N SER A 260 5.77 -4.28 -0.40
CA SER A 260 5.10 -2.99 -0.26
C SER A 260 5.09 -2.56 1.20
N PHE A 261 5.00 -1.27 1.48
CA PHE A 261 4.94 -0.77 2.85
C PHE A 261 3.56 -1.02 3.48
N GLN A 262 2.48 -0.53 2.86
CA GLN A 262 1.11 -0.76 3.32
C GLN A 262 0.45 -2.02 2.69
N GLY A 263 1.12 -2.64 1.71
CA GLY A 263 0.52 -3.66 0.86
C GLY A 263 -0.33 -3.12 -0.28
N PHE A 264 -0.85 -4.02 -1.11
CA PHE A 264 -1.81 -3.71 -2.17
C PHE A 264 -2.59 -4.97 -2.57
N SER A 265 -3.86 -4.80 -2.93
CA SER A 265 -4.67 -5.88 -3.51
C SER A 265 -4.18 -6.25 -4.92
N CYS A 266 -4.08 -7.55 -5.19
CA CYS A 266 -3.55 -8.14 -6.42
C CYS A 266 -4.62 -8.84 -7.26
N LEU A 267 -5.71 -9.25 -6.63
CA LEU A 267 -6.82 -9.94 -7.26
C LEU A 267 -8.11 -9.60 -6.49
N MET A 268 -9.24 -9.67 -7.19
CA MET A 268 -10.57 -9.64 -6.59
C MET A 268 -11.41 -10.72 -7.25
N GLN A 269 -12.09 -11.49 -6.43
CA GLN A 269 -12.94 -12.58 -6.86
C GLN A 269 -14.39 -12.15 -6.63
N ILE A 270 -15.24 -12.38 -7.62
CA ILE A 270 -16.66 -12.08 -7.51
C ILE A 270 -17.45 -13.24 -8.09
N SER A 271 -18.37 -13.80 -7.31
CA SER A 271 -19.30 -14.81 -7.81
C SER A 271 -20.73 -14.31 -7.76
N THR A 272 -21.44 -14.60 -8.84
CA THR A 272 -22.90 -14.57 -8.92
C THR A 272 -23.42 -16.00 -8.78
N ARG A 273 -24.72 -16.23 -8.92
CA ARG A 273 -25.27 -17.60 -8.89
C ARG A 273 -24.86 -18.44 -10.11
N ASP A 274 -24.51 -17.80 -11.21
CA ASP A 274 -24.29 -18.42 -12.53
C ASP A 274 -22.88 -18.21 -13.12
N GLN A 275 -22.12 -17.24 -12.59
CA GLN A 275 -20.81 -16.86 -13.14
C GLN A 275 -19.81 -16.49 -12.05
N ASP A 276 -18.56 -16.88 -12.26
CA ASP A 276 -17.42 -16.50 -11.44
C ASP A 276 -16.51 -15.54 -12.22
N TYR A 277 -16.05 -14.51 -11.54
CA TYR A 277 -15.17 -13.48 -12.07
C TYR A 277 -13.89 -13.44 -11.26
N VAL A 278 -12.76 -13.35 -11.97
CA VAL A 278 -11.47 -13.10 -11.36
C VAL A 278 -10.90 -11.83 -12.00
N VAL A 279 -10.78 -10.79 -11.18
CA VAL A 279 -10.49 -9.42 -11.61
C VAL A 279 -9.04 -9.08 -11.32
N ASP A 280 -8.30 -8.65 -12.35
CA ASP A 280 -6.94 -8.17 -12.21
C ASP A 280 -6.93 -6.74 -11.66
N THR A 281 -6.83 -6.65 -10.33
CA THR A 281 -6.86 -5.37 -9.65
C THR A 281 -5.59 -4.55 -9.82
N LEU A 282 -4.51 -5.14 -10.35
CA LEU A 282 -3.28 -4.43 -10.68
C LEU A 282 -3.42 -3.63 -11.97
N GLU A 283 -3.99 -4.24 -13.01
CA GLU A 283 -4.22 -3.58 -14.31
C GLU A 283 -5.43 -2.62 -14.23
N LEU A 284 -6.48 -3.00 -13.50
CA LEU A 284 -7.73 -2.22 -13.41
C LEU A 284 -7.80 -1.25 -12.24
N ARG A 285 -6.70 -1.03 -11.51
CA ARG A 285 -6.64 -0.18 -10.30
C ARG A 285 -7.36 1.17 -10.45
N GLY A 286 -7.20 1.81 -11.61
CA GLY A 286 -7.78 3.11 -11.92
C GLY A 286 -9.29 3.11 -12.21
N SER A 287 -9.90 1.95 -12.48
CA SER A 287 -11.28 1.82 -12.98
C SER A 287 -12.20 1.04 -12.03
N LEU A 288 -11.66 0.40 -10.98
CA LEU A 288 -12.46 -0.40 -10.04
C LEU A 288 -13.49 0.39 -9.23
N HIS A 289 -13.37 1.71 -9.15
CA HIS A 289 -14.39 2.58 -8.53
C HIS A 289 -15.79 2.44 -9.17
N LEU A 290 -15.87 1.92 -10.41
CA LEU A 290 -17.13 1.60 -11.09
C LEU A 290 -17.97 0.55 -10.33
N LEU A 291 -17.34 -0.32 -9.54
CA LEU A 291 -18.04 -1.33 -8.73
C LEU A 291 -18.93 -0.72 -7.65
N ASN A 292 -18.71 0.54 -7.26
CA ASN A 292 -19.57 1.20 -6.28
C ASN A 292 -21.05 1.19 -6.69
N GLN A 293 -21.37 1.14 -7.99
CA GLN A 293 -22.75 1.09 -8.46
C GLN A 293 -23.51 -0.12 -7.88
N SER A 294 -22.90 -1.31 -7.86
CA SER A 294 -23.49 -2.53 -7.27
C SER A 294 -23.08 -2.73 -5.80
N PHE A 295 -21.83 -2.42 -5.45
CA PHE A 295 -21.31 -2.65 -4.09
C PHE A 295 -21.97 -1.75 -3.04
N THR A 296 -22.50 -0.60 -3.45
CA THR A 296 -23.22 0.32 -2.56
C THR A 296 -24.74 0.30 -2.77
N ASP A 297 -25.26 -0.51 -3.70
CA ASP A 297 -26.72 -0.67 -3.85
C ASP A 297 -27.25 -1.46 -2.65
N PRO A 298 -28.11 -0.86 -1.79
CA PRO A 298 -28.64 -1.56 -0.61
C PRO A 298 -29.51 -2.77 -0.98
N LYS A 299 -29.97 -2.90 -2.23
CA LYS A 299 -30.80 -4.03 -2.68
C LYS A 299 -30.02 -5.29 -2.98
N ILE A 300 -28.71 -5.17 -3.21
CA ILE A 300 -27.83 -6.28 -3.55
C ILE A 300 -27.07 -6.68 -2.28
N VAL A 301 -27.14 -7.93 -1.85
CA VAL A 301 -26.34 -8.42 -0.71
C VAL A 301 -24.92 -8.66 -1.17
N LYS A 302 -23.93 -8.13 -0.44
CA LYS A 302 -22.51 -8.43 -0.67
C LYS A 302 -22.06 -9.43 0.39
N VAL A 303 -21.89 -10.68 -0.02
CA VAL A 303 -21.48 -11.78 0.84
C VAL A 303 -19.95 -11.86 0.85
N LEU A 304 -19.35 -11.77 2.03
CA LEU A 304 -17.91 -11.94 2.23
C LEU A 304 -17.66 -12.91 3.40
N HIS A 305 -16.41 -13.30 3.59
CA HIS A 305 -16.00 -14.13 4.72
C HIS A 305 -14.80 -13.51 5.45
N GLY A 306 -15.02 -12.98 6.65
CA GLY A 306 -13.95 -12.38 7.44
C GLY A 306 -13.42 -11.08 6.84
N ALA A 307 -14.32 -10.19 6.42
CA ALA A 307 -14.04 -9.07 5.52
C ALA A 307 -13.30 -7.87 6.15
N GLU A 308 -12.86 -7.97 7.40
CA GLU A 308 -12.32 -6.84 8.18
C GLU A 308 -11.18 -6.13 7.45
N SER A 309 -10.26 -6.90 6.85
CA SER A 309 -9.15 -6.34 6.08
C SER A 309 -9.58 -5.91 4.68
N ASP A 310 -10.47 -6.67 4.05
CA ASP A 310 -10.92 -6.41 2.68
C ASP A 310 -11.62 -5.07 2.54
N ILE A 311 -12.47 -4.72 3.51
CA ILE A 311 -13.14 -3.43 3.56
C ILE A 311 -12.13 -2.28 3.56
N ILE A 312 -11.03 -2.40 4.32
CA ILE A 312 -9.99 -1.37 4.37
C ILE A 312 -9.22 -1.32 3.05
N TRP A 313 -8.88 -2.48 2.47
CA TRP A 313 -8.15 -2.55 1.22
C TRP A 313 -8.94 -2.00 0.03
N LEU A 314 -10.24 -2.31 -0.08
CA LEU A 314 -11.13 -1.74 -1.09
C LEU A 314 -11.13 -0.21 -1.07
N GLN A 315 -11.22 0.37 0.13
CA GLN A 315 -11.23 1.82 0.32
C GLN A 315 -9.87 2.43 -0.04
N ARG A 316 -8.78 1.87 0.50
CA ARG A 316 -7.42 2.38 0.31
C ARG A 316 -6.96 2.27 -1.14
N ASP A 317 -7.20 1.14 -1.78
CA ASP A 317 -6.63 0.85 -3.09
C ASP A 317 -7.50 1.39 -4.23
N PHE A 318 -8.83 1.30 -4.09
CA PHE A 318 -9.75 1.51 -5.21
C PHE A 318 -10.82 2.58 -4.96
N GLY A 319 -10.97 3.08 -3.72
CA GLY A 319 -12.09 3.95 -3.37
C GLY A 319 -13.44 3.24 -3.52
N VAL A 320 -13.46 1.94 -3.27
CA VAL A 320 -14.66 1.09 -3.31
C VAL A 320 -15.19 0.89 -1.90
N TYR A 321 -16.50 0.97 -1.75
CA TYR A 321 -17.22 0.87 -0.49
C TYR A 321 -18.32 -0.18 -0.59
N ILE A 322 -18.69 -0.79 0.54
CA ILE A 322 -19.75 -1.80 0.61
C ILE A 322 -20.89 -1.30 1.50
N VAL A 323 -22.12 -1.40 1.02
CA VAL A 323 -23.36 -1.18 1.77
C VAL A 323 -24.22 -2.44 1.64
N ASN A 324 -24.86 -2.91 2.72
CA ASN A 324 -25.54 -4.23 2.75
C ASN A 324 -24.57 -5.41 2.58
N MET A 325 -23.59 -5.49 3.51
CA MET A 325 -22.66 -6.61 3.61
C MET A 325 -23.23 -7.70 4.52
N PHE A 326 -23.08 -8.95 4.11
CA PHE A 326 -23.26 -10.12 4.98
C PHE A 326 -21.91 -10.84 5.14
N ASP A 327 -21.43 -10.94 6.38
CA ASP A 327 -20.16 -11.62 6.67
C ASP A 327 -20.41 -13.01 7.27
N THR A 328 -20.09 -14.04 6.48
CA THR A 328 -20.27 -15.45 6.87
C THR A 328 -19.36 -15.88 8.03
N TYR A 329 -18.25 -15.17 8.30
CA TYR A 329 -17.46 -15.41 9.52
C TYR A 329 -18.27 -15.09 10.77
N HIS A 330 -18.91 -13.92 10.79
CA HIS A 330 -19.76 -13.51 11.92
C HIS A 330 -21.01 -14.39 12.04
N ALA A 331 -21.61 -14.78 10.92
CA ALA A 331 -22.70 -15.75 10.91
C ALA A 331 -22.27 -17.10 11.51
N SER A 332 -21.11 -17.64 11.11
CA SER A 332 -20.59 -18.91 11.64
C SER A 332 -20.33 -18.89 13.15
N LYS A 333 -19.94 -17.73 13.70
CA LYS A 333 -19.78 -17.53 15.14
C LYS A 333 -21.12 -17.52 15.85
N LEU A 334 -22.09 -16.79 15.30
CA LEU A 334 -23.43 -16.70 15.88
C LEU A 334 -24.16 -18.06 15.87
N LEU A 335 -23.91 -18.86 14.84
CA LEU A 335 -24.42 -20.23 14.70
C LEU A 335 -23.61 -21.27 15.49
N GLU A 336 -22.57 -20.86 16.22
CA GLU A 336 -21.74 -21.71 17.09
C GLU A 336 -21.10 -22.91 16.37
N PHE A 337 -20.66 -22.72 15.12
CA PHE A 337 -19.92 -23.76 14.40
C PHE A 337 -18.57 -24.07 15.05
N GLY A 338 -18.09 -25.31 14.85
CA GLY A 338 -16.87 -25.80 15.50
C GLY A 338 -15.58 -25.08 15.06
N ALA A 339 -15.60 -24.43 13.90
CA ALA A 339 -14.57 -23.50 13.46
C ALA A 339 -15.19 -22.44 12.53
N HIS A 340 -14.45 -21.36 12.29
CA HIS A 340 -14.97 -20.17 11.60
C HIS A 340 -14.18 -19.79 10.35
N SER A 341 -13.20 -20.58 9.93
CA SER A 341 -12.44 -20.30 8.70
C SER A 341 -13.23 -20.67 7.46
N LEU A 342 -13.02 -19.96 6.34
CA LEU A 342 -13.62 -20.30 5.05
C LEU A 342 -13.37 -21.76 4.67
N ALA A 343 -12.13 -22.24 4.83
CA ALA A 343 -11.77 -23.64 4.58
C ALA A 343 -12.61 -24.66 5.38
N TYR A 344 -13.05 -24.28 6.58
CA TYR A 344 -13.93 -25.13 7.39
C TYR A 344 -15.36 -25.12 6.82
N LEU A 345 -15.89 -23.96 6.45
CA LEU A 345 -17.24 -23.84 5.86
C LEU A 345 -17.30 -24.58 4.52
N LEU A 346 -16.29 -24.43 3.68
CA LEU A 346 -16.15 -25.17 2.42
C LEU A 346 -16.16 -26.68 2.67
N LYS A 347 -15.41 -27.17 3.65
CA LYS A 347 -15.41 -28.60 3.97
C LYS A 347 -16.74 -29.07 4.55
N TYR A 348 -17.35 -28.26 5.41
CA TYR A 348 -18.57 -28.62 6.14
C TYR A 348 -19.81 -28.66 5.24
N PHE A 349 -19.98 -27.66 4.37
CA PHE A 349 -21.18 -27.52 3.55
C PHE A 349 -21.07 -28.19 2.18
N VAL A 350 -19.89 -28.19 1.56
CA VAL A 350 -19.72 -28.64 0.17
C VAL A 350 -18.70 -29.76 0.00
N ASP A 351 -18.16 -30.30 1.11
CA ASP A 351 -17.10 -31.31 1.14
C ASP A 351 -15.87 -30.95 0.30
N PHE A 352 -15.58 -29.65 0.17
CA PHE A 352 -14.45 -29.13 -0.61
C PHE A 352 -13.23 -28.88 0.27
N ASP A 353 -12.09 -29.50 -0.08
CA ASP A 353 -10.83 -29.31 0.62
C ASP A 353 -10.05 -28.11 0.05
N ALA A 354 -10.13 -26.98 0.74
CA ALA A 354 -9.41 -25.76 0.36
C ALA A 354 -7.88 -25.95 0.46
N ASP A 355 -7.15 -25.66 -0.62
CA ASP A 355 -5.69 -25.80 -0.66
C ASP A 355 -4.99 -24.58 -0.03
N LYS A 356 -4.77 -24.62 1.27
CA LYS A 356 -4.13 -23.53 2.07
C LYS A 356 -2.72 -23.13 1.58
N LYS A 357 -2.13 -23.86 0.63
CA LYS A 357 -0.76 -23.62 0.14
C LYS A 357 -0.63 -22.31 -0.64
N TYR A 358 -1.71 -21.81 -1.25
CA TYR A 358 -1.66 -20.60 -2.10
C TYR A 358 -1.87 -19.29 -1.33
N GLN A 359 -2.29 -19.35 -0.05
CA GLN A 359 -2.46 -18.15 0.79
C GLN A 359 -1.15 -17.36 0.97
N LEU A 360 0.01 -18.02 0.89
CA LEU A 360 1.33 -17.39 0.98
C LEU A 360 2.01 -17.20 -0.40
N ALA A 361 1.27 -17.43 -1.49
CA ALA A 361 1.80 -17.30 -2.84
C ALA A 361 1.99 -15.82 -3.24
N ASP A 362 2.85 -15.60 -4.22
CA ASP A 362 3.05 -14.26 -4.78
C ASP A 362 1.97 -13.96 -5.83
N TRP A 363 0.85 -13.36 -5.39
CA TRP A 363 -0.29 -12.99 -6.24
C TRP A 363 -0.01 -11.92 -7.30
N ARG A 364 1.22 -11.40 -7.35
CA ARG A 364 1.69 -10.49 -8.41
C ARG A 364 2.04 -11.21 -9.72
N ILE A 365 2.23 -12.52 -9.67
CA ILE A 365 2.64 -13.33 -10.82
C ILE A 365 1.59 -13.24 -11.95
N ARG A 366 2.05 -13.00 -13.18
CA ARG A 366 1.23 -13.04 -14.41
C ARG A 366 1.94 -13.80 -15.55
N PRO A 367 1.23 -14.56 -16.41
CA PRO A 367 -0.17 -14.97 -16.27
C PRO A 367 -0.37 -15.81 -15.00
N LEU A 368 -1.58 -15.78 -14.44
CA LEU A 368 -1.88 -16.48 -13.21
C LEU A 368 -1.86 -18.01 -13.45
N PRO A 369 -1.08 -18.80 -12.68
CA PRO A 369 -1.09 -20.26 -12.80
C PRO A 369 -2.50 -20.84 -12.60
N LYS A 370 -2.81 -21.91 -13.32
CA LYS A 370 -4.16 -22.52 -13.30
C LYS A 370 -4.59 -22.92 -11.89
N GLU A 371 -3.67 -23.41 -11.07
CA GLU A 371 -3.91 -23.81 -9.70
C GLU A 371 -4.25 -22.61 -8.79
N MET A 372 -3.56 -21.48 -8.96
CA MET A 372 -3.88 -20.24 -8.24
C MET A 372 -5.22 -19.67 -8.69
N LEU A 373 -5.53 -19.76 -9.98
CA LEU A 373 -6.81 -19.32 -10.52
C LEU A 373 -7.97 -20.16 -9.96
N LEU A 374 -7.79 -21.48 -9.85
CA LEU A 374 -8.80 -22.38 -9.25
C LEU A 374 -8.96 -22.14 -7.75
N TYR A 375 -7.86 -21.89 -7.03
CA TYR A 375 -7.91 -21.50 -5.62
C TYR A 375 -8.73 -20.22 -5.45
N ALA A 376 -8.33 -19.15 -6.15
CA ALA A 376 -9.01 -17.85 -6.05
C ALA A 376 -10.50 -17.96 -6.40
N ARG A 377 -10.82 -18.71 -7.46
CA ARG A 377 -12.21 -18.96 -7.85
C ARG A 377 -13.01 -19.65 -6.73
N ALA A 378 -12.41 -20.61 -6.03
CA ALA A 378 -13.10 -21.38 -4.99
C ALA A 378 -13.51 -20.54 -3.77
N ASP A 379 -12.83 -19.43 -3.49
CA ASP A 379 -13.10 -18.59 -2.32
C ASP A 379 -14.50 -17.93 -2.38
N THR A 380 -15.01 -17.66 -3.58
CA THR A 380 -16.33 -17.02 -3.79
C THR A 380 -17.37 -17.95 -4.41
N HIS A 381 -16.97 -18.92 -5.22
CA HIS A 381 -17.87 -19.80 -5.98
C HIS A 381 -18.94 -20.50 -5.13
N PHE A 382 -18.56 -20.97 -3.94
CA PHE A 382 -19.46 -21.67 -3.01
C PHE A 382 -20.12 -20.75 -1.98
N LEU A 383 -19.69 -19.50 -1.89
CA LEU A 383 -19.97 -18.65 -0.74
C LEU A 383 -21.44 -18.21 -0.69
N LEU A 384 -22.09 -18.06 -1.85
CA LEU A 384 -23.53 -17.78 -1.92
C LEU A 384 -24.39 -18.96 -1.46
N TYR A 385 -23.96 -20.19 -1.72
CA TYR A 385 -24.63 -21.39 -1.19
C TYR A 385 -24.46 -21.53 0.33
N ILE A 386 -23.30 -21.11 0.86
CA ILE A 386 -23.03 -21.10 2.32
C ILE A 386 -23.80 -19.96 3.02
N TYR A 387 -24.11 -18.90 2.29
CA TYR A 387 -24.90 -17.77 2.78
C TYR A 387 -26.38 -18.13 2.96
N ASP A 388 -26.96 -18.87 2.01
CA ASP A 388 -28.31 -19.43 2.13
C ASP A 388 -28.40 -20.40 3.32
#